data_AF-A0A0C9VJR5-F1
#
_entry.id   AF-A0A0C9VJR5-F1
#
_cell.length_a   1.000
_cell.length_b   1.000
_cell.length_c   1.000
_cell.angle_alpha   90.00
_cell.angle_beta   90.00
_cell.angle_gamma   90.00
#
_symmetry.space_group_name_H-M   'P 1'
#
loop_
_entity.id
_entity.type
_entity.pdbx_description
1 polymer ?
#
loop_
_entity_poly.entity_id
_entity_poly.type
_entity_poly.pdbx_seq_one_letter_code
_entity_poly.pdbx_strand_id
1 'polypeptide(L)'
;MSQTGMEVAIVHAGTLEALETVGLAETMIKKGILTNCIAYYGRQNELWSVDFSLLKNDTNYPFVVLISQQAVEEILLDGLKKLRYPERPLVFWRFGFGTTKEDRDVGWGESIPSRPSKEYLQELLDRKNHWDERIIIKEVLTSSRYRVRSAVAQNYWAKVGNCGLLLAGDAAHVHTPVGGQGLNLGVCEAVILGQAINDHINAKQIGSHNPDQILERYAKNRYKVGCRVIGLTKRMTRMVKSGYGWRKKLRNSVMAILKRIPGSMKFLAWRTSGLIHKGA
;
A
#
# COMPACT_ATOMS: atom_id res chain seq x y z
N MET A 1 21.15 19.93 -2.83
CA MET A 1 21.13 18.60 -3.48
C MET A 1 20.30 17.67 -2.61
N SER A 2 19.05 17.41 -3.00
CA SER A 2 18.11 16.59 -2.22
C SER A 2 18.41 15.10 -2.42
N GLN A 3 19.16 14.52 -1.49
CA GLN A 3 19.24 13.06 -1.34
C GLN A 3 17.83 12.53 -1.07
N THR A 4 17.23 11.91 -2.09
CA THR A 4 15.87 11.38 -2.08
C THR A 4 15.97 9.85 -2.11
N GLY A 5 15.34 9.20 -1.13
CA GLY A 5 15.42 7.76 -0.95
C GLY A 5 14.74 7.03 -2.10
N MET A 6 15.45 6.06 -2.70
CA MET A 6 14.90 5.20 -3.75
C MET A 6 14.05 4.09 -3.11
N GLU A 7 12.86 4.44 -2.61
CA GLU A 7 11.90 3.45 -2.11
C GLU A 7 11.17 2.82 -3.31
N VAL A 8 11.25 1.49 -3.45
CA VAL A 8 10.54 0.77 -4.51
C VAL A 8 9.07 0.65 -4.15
N ALA A 9 8.21 1.24 -4.97
CA ALA A 9 6.78 1.03 -4.97
C ALA A 9 6.41 -0.15 -5.88
N ILE A 10 5.47 -0.97 -5.39
CA ILE A 10 4.84 -2.02 -6.19
C ILE A 10 3.45 -1.50 -6.53
N VAL A 11 3.18 -1.09 -7.75
CA VAL A 11 1.85 -0.64 -8.17
C VAL A 11 1.05 -1.83 -8.67
N HIS A 12 -0.11 -2.08 -8.04
CA HIS A 12 -0.97 -3.23 -8.32
C HIS A 12 -2.07 -2.91 -9.33
N ALA A 13 -2.67 -3.96 -9.91
CA ALA A 13 -3.74 -3.86 -10.90
C ALA A 13 -4.88 -2.91 -10.50
N GLY A 14 -5.39 -3.00 -9.26
CA GLY A 14 -6.47 -2.12 -8.79
C GLY A 14 -6.07 -0.64 -8.77
N THR A 15 -4.81 -0.33 -8.51
CA THR A 15 -4.29 1.04 -8.58
C THR A 15 -4.09 1.50 -10.01
N LEU A 16 -3.67 0.60 -10.92
CA LEU A 16 -3.62 0.92 -12.35
C LEU A 16 -5.03 1.20 -12.92
N GLU A 17 -6.04 0.42 -12.54
CA GLU A 17 -7.44 0.70 -12.91
C GLU A 17 -7.91 2.06 -12.38
N ALA A 18 -7.58 2.41 -11.13
CA ALA A 18 -7.90 3.73 -10.59
C ALA A 18 -7.14 4.86 -11.31
N LEU A 19 -5.89 4.63 -11.71
CA LEU A 19 -5.09 5.61 -12.44
C LEU A 19 -5.52 5.75 -13.91
N GLU A 20 -6.12 4.71 -14.49
CA GLU A 20 -6.69 4.73 -15.83
C GLU A 20 -7.84 5.73 -15.92
N THR A 21 -8.71 5.80 -14.90
CA THR A 21 -9.82 6.76 -14.87
C THR A 21 -9.37 8.22 -14.84
N VAL A 22 -8.11 8.49 -14.48
CA VAL A 22 -7.50 9.82 -14.48
C VAL A 22 -6.39 9.98 -15.52
N GLY A 23 -6.23 9.02 -16.44
CA GLY A 23 -5.30 9.10 -17.57
C GLY A 23 -3.81 8.94 -17.21
N LEU A 24 -3.48 8.33 -16.08
CA LEU A 24 -2.09 8.19 -15.59
C LEU A 24 -1.52 6.76 -15.67
N ALA A 25 -2.36 5.74 -15.89
CA ALA A 25 -1.94 4.34 -15.90
C ALA A 25 -0.83 4.05 -16.94
N GLU A 26 -0.97 4.52 -18.17
CA GLU A 26 0.00 4.26 -19.24
C GLU A 26 1.38 4.88 -18.93
N THR A 27 1.39 6.07 -18.31
CA THR A 27 2.64 6.73 -17.92
C THR A 27 3.34 5.95 -16.80
N MET A 28 2.57 5.39 -15.87
CA MET A 28 3.06 4.52 -14.80
C MET A 28 3.72 3.25 -15.37
N ILE A 29 3.06 2.62 -16.35
CA ILE A 29 3.54 1.41 -17.04
C ILE A 29 4.84 1.71 -17.80
N LYS A 30 4.90 2.81 -18.54
CA LYS A 30 6.07 3.20 -19.34
C LYS A 30 7.31 3.47 -18.50
N LYS A 31 7.15 3.97 -17.28
CA LYS A 31 8.27 4.33 -16.37
C LYS A 31 8.70 3.19 -15.44
N GLY A 32 7.88 2.16 -15.28
CA GLY A 32 8.16 1.06 -14.36
C GLY A 32 8.60 -0.23 -15.06
N ILE A 33 9.00 -1.20 -14.25
CA ILE A 33 9.36 -2.55 -14.68
C ILE A 33 8.16 -3.47 -14.43
N LEU A 34 7.72 -4.19 -15.45
CA LEU A 34 6.59 -5.11 -15.32
C LEU A 34 7.04 -6.47 -14.80
N THR A 35 6.28 -7.03 -13.86
CA THR A 35 6.39 -8.45 -13.50
C THR A 35 5.01 -9.04 -13.26
N ASN A 36 4.84 -10.30 -13.65
CA ASN A 36 3.64 -11.07 -13.36
C ASN A 36 3.75 -11.86 -12.06
N CYS A 37 4.91 -11.88 -11.39
CA CYS A 37 5.12 -12.69 -10.20
C CYS A 37 5.81 -11.92 -9.08
N ILE A 38 5.28 -12.05 -7.87
CA ILE A 38 5.97 -11.63 -6.64
C ILE A 38 6.18 -12.86 -5.76
N ALA A 39 7.45 -13.20 -5.50
CA ALA A 39 7.85 -14.24 -4.57
C ALA A 39 8.27 -13.64 -3.23
N TYR A 40 7.84 -14.28 -2.14
CA TYR A 40 8.19 -13.93 -0.77
C TYR A 40 9.09 -15.01 -0.20
N TYR A 41 10.29 -14.64 0.19
CA TYR A 41 11.28 -15.56 0.74
C TYR A 41 11.33 -15.49 2.27
N GLY A 42 11.54 -16.65 2.88
CA GLY A 42 11.93 -16.76 4.27
C GLY A 42 13.42 -16.98 4.36
N ARG A 43 13.91 -17.41 5.52
CA ARG A 43 15.35 -17.63 5.75
C ARG A 43 16.01 -18.47 4.65
N GLN A 44 15.50 -19.66 4.33
CA GLN A 44 16.18 -20.61 3.43
C GLN A 44 15.38 -21.01 2.18
N ASN A 45 14.12 -20.60 2.06
CA ASN A 45 13.23 -21.07 1.00
C ASN A 45 12.18 -20.01 0.66
N GLU A 46 11.68 -20.06 -0.57
CA GLU A 46 10.44 -19.38 -0.94
C GLU A 46 9.32 -19.80 0.04
N LEU A 47 8.63 -18.83 0.61
CA LEU A 47 7.45 -19.05 1.44
C LEU A 47 6.22 -19.27 0.56
N TRP A 48 6.04 -18.36 -0.38
CA TRP A 48 5.03 -18.41 -1.42
C TRP A 48 5.36 -17.40 -2.51
N SER A 49 4.74 -17.60 -3.66
CA SER A 49 4.72 -16.67 -4.78
C SER A 49 3.28 -16.43 -5.20
N VAL A 50 3.05 -15.26 -5.80
CA VAL A 50 1.75 -14.88 -6.36
C VAL A 50 1.97 -14.57 -7.82
N ASP A 51 1.33 -15.35 -8.68
CA ASP A 51 1.27 -15.13 -10.13
C ASP A 51 0.00 -14.35 -10.48
N PHE A 52 0.19 -13.11 -10.93
CA PHE A 52 -0.85 -12.17 -11.33
C PHE A 52 -1.38 -12.43 -12.75
N SER A 53 -0.69 -13.24 -13.57
CA SER A 53 -1.19 -13.62 -14.90
C SER A 53 -2.50 -14.43 -14.82
N LEU A 54 -2.78 -15.03 -13.66
CA LEU A 54 -4.04 -15.69 -13.32
C LEU A 54 -5.26 -14.74 -13.36
N LEU A 55 -5.04 -13.43 -13.37
CA LEU A 55 -6.06 -12.38 -13.40
C LEU A 55 -6.35 -11.84 -14.80
N LYS A 56 -5.80 -12.44 -15.86
CA LYS A 56 -5.94 -11.99 -17.26
C LYS A 56 -7.39 -11.84 -17.75
N ASN A 57 -8.34 -12.53 -17.12
CA ASN A 57 -9.76 -12.47 -17.47
C ASN A 57 -10.55 -11.50 -16.57
N ASP A 58 -9.91 -10.88 -15.57
CA ASP A 58 -10.58 -10.06 -14.57
C ASP A 58 -10.12 -8.59 -14.59
N THR A 59 -8.96 -8.30 -15.19
CA THR A 59 -8.39 -6.95 -15.32
C THR A 59 -7.55 -6.84 -16.60
N ASN A 60 -7.46 -5.62 -17.15
CA ASN A 60 -6.54 -5.28 -18.24
C ASN A 60 -5.07 -5.24 -17.79
N TYR A 61 -4.82 -5.30 -16.47
CA TYR A 61 -3.51 -5.18 -15.86
C TYR A 61 -3.11 -6.46 -15.08
N PRO A 62 -2.98 -7.64 -15.72
CA PRO A 62 -2.66 -8.90 -15.03
C PRO A 62 -1.17 -9.02 -14.65
N PHE A 63 -0.61 -7.95 -14.11
CA PHE A 63 0.78 -7.79 -13.71
C PHE A 63 0.88 -6.70 -12.63
N VAL A 64 2.07 -6.54 -12.06
CA VAL A 64 2.42 -5.43 -11.18
C VAL A 64 3.52 -4.59 -11.82
N VAL A 65 3.55 -3.31 -11.48
CA VAL A 65 4.57 -2.36 -11.95
C VAL A 65 5.50 -2.05 -10.78
N LEU A 66 6.77 -2.41 -10.90
CA LEU A 66 7.83 -2.01 -9.98
C LEU A 66 8.36 -0.65 -10.43
N ILE A 67 8.20 0.37 -9.60
CA ILE A 67 8.57 1.75 -9.92
C ILE A 67 9.06 2.45 -8.65
N SER A 68 9.94 3.44 -8.76
CA SER A 68 10.34 4.20 -7.57
C SER A 68 9.17 5.06 -7.08
N GLN A 69 9.02 5.22 -5.77
CA GLN A 69 8.01 6.09 -5.19
C GLN A 69 8.14 7.53 -5.71
N GLN A 70 9.37 8.02 -5.86
CA GLN A 70 9.62 9.33 -6.46
C GLN A 70 9.02 9.43 -7.87
N ALA A 71 9.21 8.41 -8.72
CA ALA A 71 8.64 8.43 -10.06
C ALA A 71 7.11 8.40 -10.02
N VAL A 72 6.49 7.71 -9.04
CA VAL A 72 5.04 7.78 -8.82
C VAL A 72 4.61 9.22 -8.50
N GLU A 73 5.28 9.88 -7.56
CA GLU A 73 4.97 11.27 -7.17
C GLU A 73 5.15 12.24 -8.34
N GLU A 74 6.22 12.11 -9.11
CA GLU A 74 6.46 12.90 -10.33
C GLU A 74 5.32 12.74 -11.35
N ILE A 75 4.90 11.50 -11.61
CA ILE A 75 3.78 11.22 -12.53
C ILE A 75 2.49 11.89 -12.07
N LEU A 76 2.18 11.79 -10.77
CA LEU A 76 0.98 12.40 -10.19
C LEU A 76 1.03 13.95 -10.29
N LEU A 77 2.18 14.55 -9.96
CA LEU A 77 2.38 16.00 -10.05
C LEU A 77 2.31 16.50 -11.49
N ASP A 78 2.89 15.79 -12.44
CA ASP A 78 2.82 16.15 -13.85
C ASP A 78 1.39 15.98 -14.41
N GLY A 79 0.65 14.99 -13.92
CA GLY A 79 -0.78 14.86 -14.17
C GLY A 79 -1.55 16.12 -13.75
N LEU A 80 -1.31 16.61 -12.53
CA LEU A 80 -1.95 17.83 -12.03
C LEU A 80 -1.61 19.07 -12.87
N LYS A 81 -0.35 19.23 -13.30
CA LYS A 81 0.06 20.36 -14.16
C LYS A 81 -0.68 20.38 -15.49
N LYS A 82 -0.94 19.22 -16.08
CA LYS A 82 -1.66 19.09 -17.36
C LYS A 82 -3.11 19.55 -17.30
N LEU A 83 -3.74 19.47 -16.12
CA LEU A 83 -5.13 19.88 -15.92
C LEU A 83 -5.35 21.41 -15.95
N ARG A 84 -4.27 22.21 -16.12
CA ARG A 84 -4.33 23.68 -16.23
C ARG A 84 -5.22 24.35 -15.16
N TYR A 85 -5.16 23.87 -13.92
CA TYR A 85 -5.85 24.58 -12.83
C TYR A 85 -5.26 25.99 -12.70
N PRO A 86 -6.08 27.05 -12.71
CA PRO A 86 -5.62 28.37 -12.29
C PRO A 86 -5.08 28.27 -10.87
N GLU A 87 -4.07 29.07 -10.55
CA GLU A 87 -3.28 29.00 -9.32
C GLU A 87 -4.11 28.61 -8.08
N ARG A 88 -3.89 27.37 -7.63
CA ARG A 88 -4.34 26.79 -6.36
C ARG A 88 -5.87 26.74 -6.16
N PRO A 89 -6.51 25.56 -6.08
CA PRO A 89 -7.80 25.50 -5.43
C PRO A 89 -7.66 26.06 -4.00
N LEU A 90 -8.71 26.73 -3.47
CA LEU A 90 -8.85 27.21 -2.08
C LEU A 90 -8.88 26.04 -1.06
N VAL A 91 -8.04 25.03 -1.24
CA VAL A 91 -7.86 23.89 -0.36
C VAL A 91 -6.63 24.17 0.48
N PHE A 92 -6.85 24.56 1.74
CA PHE A 92 -5.80 24.63 2.73
C PHE A 92 -5.45 23.22 3.18
N TRP A 93 -4.32 22.70 2.68
CA TRP A 93 -3.76 21.45 3.15
C TRP A 93 -3.17 21.64 4.55
N ARG A 94 -3.74 20.96 5.55
CA ARG A 94 -3.16 20.86 6.90
C ARG A 94 -2.84 19.41 7.19
N PHE A 95 -1.56 19.13 7.38
CA PHE A 95 -1.08 17.81 7.75
C PHE A 95 -1.06 17.67 9.28
N GLY A 96 -1.82 16.72 9.81
CA GLY A 96 -1.80 16.37 11.23
C GLY A 96 -1.08 15.04 11.43
N PHE A 97 0.04 15.05 12.15
CA PHE A 97 0.75 13.84 12.54
C PHE A 97 0.41 13.51 14.00
N GLY A 98 -0.29 12.39 14.23
CA GLY A 98 -0.62 11.91 15.57
C GLY A 98 0.27 10.74 15.95
N THR A 99 0.95 10.82 17.10
CA THR A 99 1.64 9.66 17.68
C THR A 99 0.73 9.01 18.72
N THR A 100 0.27 7.79 18.47
CA THR A 100 -0.31 6.97 19.57
C THR A 100 0.84 6.45 20.42
N LYS A 101 0.79 6.69 21.74
CA LYS A 101 1.68 6.06 22.72
C LYS A 101 1.18 4.64 22.95
N GLU A 102 1.98 3.66 22.56
CA GLU A 102 1.93 2.31 23.11
C GLU A 102 3.23 1.62 22.71
N ASP A 103 4.19 1.59 23.64
CA ASP A 103 5.52 1.04 23.44
C ASP A 103 5.54 -0.45 23.73
N ARG A 104 5.87 -1.23 22.70
CA ARG A 104 6.53 -2.53 22.85
C ARG A 104 7.54 -2.64 21.73
N ASP A 105 8.81 -2.53 22.11
CA ASP A 105 9.92 -2.94 21.27
C ASP A 105 9.75 -4.42 20.94
N VAL A 106 9.75 -4.72 19.64
CA VAL A 106 9.99 -6.09 19.15
C VAL A 106 11.43 -6.19 18.61
N GLY A 107 12.33 -5.43 19.22
CA GLY A 107 13.77 -5.44 19.01
C GLY A 107 14.48 -6.26 20.08
N TRP A 108 15.56 -6.93 19.68
CA TRP A 108 16.32 -7.92 20.44
C TRP A 108 17.21 -7.27 21.51
N GLY A 109 16.63 -6.53 22.46
CA GLY A 109 17.36 -5.96 23.60
C GLY A 109 18.33 -4.80 23.29
N GLU A 110 18.51 -4.42 22.02
CA GLU A 110 19.35 -3.31 21.58
C GLU A 110 18.53 -2.16 20.96
N SER A 111 18.99 -0.92 21.16
CA SER A 111 18.41 0.28 20.54
C SER A 111 18.70 0.31 19.04
N ILE A 112 17.70 -0.03 18.22
CA ILE A 112 17.84 -0.02 16.76
C ILE A 112 18.06 1.44 16.27
N PRO A 113 19.13 1.75 15.51
CA PRO A 113 19.41 3.11 15.04
C PRO A 113 18.30 3.65 14.14
N SER A 114 18.01 4.95 14.21
CA SER A 114 16.98 5.60 13.37
C SER A 114 17.36 5.64 11.89
N ARG A 115 18.66 5.70 11.58
CA ARG A 115 19.25 5.59 10.24
C ARG A 115 20.39 4.56 10.31
N PRO A 116 20.10 3.28 10.07
CA PRO A 116 21.11 2.22 10.12
C PRO A 116 22.27 2.50 9.15
N SER A 117 23.51 2.38 9.61
CA SER A 117 24.68 2.51 8.73
C SER A 117 24.86 1.28 7.84
N LYS A 118 25.74 1.39 6.84
CA LYS A 118 26.14 0.24 6.00
C LYS A 118 26.67 -0.91 6.83
N GLU A 119 27.49 -0.61 7.85
CA GLU A 119 28.11 -1.59 8.73
C GLU A 119 27.05 -2.31 9.57
N TYR A 120 26.10 -1.56 10.15
CA TYR A 120 24.99 -2.15 10.89
C TYR A 120 24.13 -3.06 10.00
N LEU A 121 23.81 -2.61 8.78
CA LEU A 121 23.02 -3.41 7.82
C LEU A 121 23.80 -4.63 7.34
N GLN A 122 25.12 -4.50 7.12
CA GLN A 122 25.98 -5.62 6.74
C GLN A 122 26.07 -6.64 7.86
N GLU A 123 26.23 -6.21 9.11
CA GLU A 123 26.24 -7.11 10.27
C GLU A 123 24.89 -7.79 10.45
N LEU A 124 23.79 -7.05 10.31
CA LEU A 124 22.45 -7.62 10.36
C LEU A 124 22.27 -8.66 9.25
N LEU A 125 22.72 -8.36 8.04
CA LEU A 125 22.67 -9.26 6.91
C LEU A 125 23.54 -10.49 7.16
N ASP A 126 24.79 -10.34 7.60
CA ASP A 126 25.71 -11.45 7.92
C ASP A 126 25.11 -12.36 9.01
N ARG A 127 24.58 -11.79 10.11
CA ARG A 127 23.90 -12.55 11.18
C ARG A 127 22.63 -13.26 10.71
N LYS A 128 21.98 -12.76 9.66
CA LYS A 128 20.72 -13.28 9.11
C LYS A 128 20.89 -13.88 7.73
N ASN A 129 22.10 -14.04 7.23
CA ASN A 129 22.34 -14.58 5.91
C ASN A 129 22.20 -16.10 6.04
N HIS A 130 21.32 -16.68 5.24
CA HIS A 130 21.15 -18.14 5.20
C HIS A 130 21.43 -18.69 3.80
N TRP A 131 21.97 -17.87 2.90
CA TRP A 131 22.50 -18.31 1.62
C TRP A 131 23.95 -18.76 1.79
N ASP A 132 24.37 -19.73 0.99
CA ASP A 132 25.74 -20.27 1.04
C ASP A 132 26.79 -19.21 0.68
N GLU A 133 26.38 -18.22 -0.13
CA GLU A 133 27.20 -17.07 -0.49
C GLU A 133 26.97 -15.89 0.46
N ARG A 134 28.06 -15.21 0.80
CA ARG A 134 27.98 -13.95 1.56
C ARG A 134 27.47 -12.83 0.67
N ILE A 135 26.33 -12.25 1.03
CA ILE A 135 25.85 -11.03 0.38
C ILE A 135 26.62 -9.83 0.93
N ILE A 136 27.29 -9.11 0.02
CA ILE A 136 28.05 -7.91 0.34
C ILE A 136 27.25 -6.67 -0.08
N ILE A 137 26.90 -5.83 0.89
CA ILE A 137 26.34 -4.51 0.65
C ILE A 137 27.48 -3.64 0.10
N LYS A 138 27.40 -3.25 -1.18
CA LYS A 138 28.38 -2.34 -1.80
C LYS A 138 28.20 -0.91 -1.30
N GLU A 139 26.96 -0.45 -1.23
CA GLU A 139 26.58 0.92 -0.89
C GLU A 139 25.18 0.95 -0.25
N VAL A 140 24.95 1.96 0.60
CA VAL A 140 23.61 2.28 1.13
C VAL A 140 23.25 3.69 0.67
N LEU A 141 22.34 3.78 -0.29
CA LEU A 141 21.88 5.07 -0.83
C LEU A 141 20.99 5.84 0.16
N THR A 142 20.16 5.12 0.90
CA THR A 142 19.31 5.66 1.97
C THR A 142 19.04 4.59 3.03
N SER A 143 18.83 5.00 4.27
CA SER A 143 18.43 4.11 5.36
C SER A 143 17.52 4.82 6.35
N SER A 144 16.47 4.11 6.78
CA SER A 144 15.53 4.61 7.76
C SER A 144 14.98 3.46 8.61
N ARG A 145 14.69 3.75 9.87
CA ARG A 145 13.95 2.86 10.75
C ARG A 145 12.51 3.32 10.81
N TYR A 146 11.62 2.42 10.44
CA TYR A 146 10.19 2.63 10.61
C TYR A 146 9.62 1.70 11.67
N ARG A 147 8.58 2.17 12.34
CA ARG A 147 7.84 1.36 13.31
C ARG A 147 6.62 0.77 12.65
N VAL A 148 6.49 -0.55 12.72
CA VAL A 148 5.31 -1.24 12.22
C VAL A 148 4.13 -0.96 13.15
N ARG A 149 3.22 -0.09 12.70
CA ARG A 149 1.92 0.16 13.33
C ARG A 149 0.80 -0.27 12.40
N SER A 150 -0.37 -0.52 12.98
CA SER A 150 -1.56 -0.81 12.19
C SER A 150 -2.78 -0.20 12.85
N ALA A 151 -3.34 0.84 12.23
CA ALA A 151 -4.48 1.58 12.74
C ALA A 151 -5.37 2.06 11.58
N VAL A 152 -6.67 2.19 11.85
CA VAL A 152 -7.66 2.74 10.91
C VAL A 152 -8.44 3.81 11.67
N ALA A 153 -8.59 4.99 11.08
CA ALA A 153 -9.46 6.04 11.60
C ALA A 153 -10.91 5.54 11.64
N GLN A 154 -11.62 5.75 12.75
CA GLN A 154 -12.99 5.27 12.88
C GLN A 154 -13.95 5.96 11.89
N ASN A 155 -13.70 7.25 11.62
CA ASN A 155 -14.50 8.06 10.71
C ASN A 155 -13.57 8.71 9.67
N TYR A 156 -13.93 8.61 8.39
CA TYR A 156 -13.18 9.20 7.28
C TYR A 156 -13.80 10.53 6.81
N TRP A 157 -15.00 10.85 7.30
CA TRP A 157 -15.69 12.10 7.06
C TRP A 157 -16.37 12.56 8.34
N ALA A 158 -16.35 13.86 8.60
CA ALA A 158 -17.15 14.49 9.63
C ALA A 158 -17.51 15.91 9.19
N LYS A 159 -18.69 16.38 9.63
CA LYS A 159 -19.07 17.78 9.51
C LYS A 159 -18.61 18.55 10.74
N VAL A 160 -17.88 19.63 10.53
CA VAL A 160 -17.35 20.50 11.60
C VAL A 160 -17.82 21.92 11.31
N GLY A 161 -18.93 22.30 11.96
CA GLY A 161 -19.64 23.54 11.63
C GLY A 161 -20.10 23.54 10.16
N ASN A 162 -19.66 24.54 9.40
CA ASN A 162 -19.97 24.66 7.97
C ASN A 162 -18.94 23.96 7.06
N CYS A 163 -17.92 23.32 7.64
CA CYS A 163 -16.84 22.65 6.91
C CYS A 163 -17.02 21.13 6.90
N GLY A 164 -16.55 20.49 5.84
CA GLY A 164 -16.33 19.04 5.80
C GLY A 164 -14.88 18.71 6.12
N LEU A 165 -14.65 17.81 7.07
CA LEU A 165 -13.35 17.21 7.34
C LEU A 165 -13.29 15.83 6.70
N LEU A 166 -12.24 15.55 5.94
CA LEU A 166 -12.02 14.28 5.23
C LEU A 166 -10.63 13.74 5.59
N LEU A 167 -10.53 12.42 5.72
CA LEU A 167 -9.26 11.72 5.87
C LEU A 167 -9.02 10.82 4.66
N ALA A 168 -7.77 10.75 4.20
CA ALA A 168 -7.33 9.85 3.15
C ALA A 168 -5.88 9.38 3.34
N GLY A 169 -5.55 8.22 2.77
CA GLY A 169 -4.19 7.66 2.82
C GLY A 169 -3.71 7.41 4.24
N ASP A 170 -2.42 7.71 4.50
CA ASP A 170 -1.79 7.47 5.81
C ASP A 170 -2.45 8.23 6.98
N ALA A 171 -3.16 9.33 6.70
CA ALA A 171 -3.95 10.04 7.72
C ALA A 171 -5.17 9.23 8.18
N ALA A 172 -5.68 8.33 7.34
CA ALA A 172 -6.87 7.52 7.59
C ALA A 172 -6.52 6.07 7.96
N HIS A 173 -5.40 5.55 7.50
CA HIS A 173 -4.96 4.19 7.79
C HIS A 173 -3.45 4.05 7.70
N VAL A 174 -2.86 3.32 8.64
CA VAL A 174 -1.45 2.91 8.57
C VAL A 174 -1.39 1.41 8.75
N HIS A 175 -0.50 0.73 8.03
CA HIS A 175 -0.34 -0.71 8.16
C HIS A 175 1.07 -1.17 7.79
N THR A 176 1.34 -2.47 7.95
CA THR A 176 2.65 -3.03 7.63
C THR A 176 2.95 -2.86 6.12
N PRO A 177 4.19 -2.59 5.69
CA PRO A 177 4.51 -2.43 4.27
C PRO A 177 4.47 -3.74 3.47
N VAL A 178 4.27 -4.88 4.14
CA VAL A 178 4.19 -6.20 3.51
C VAL A 178 3.15 -6.18 2.38
N GLY A 179 3.59 -6.50 1.16
CA GLY A 179 2.74 -6.52 -0.02
C GLY A 179 2.59 -5.18 -0.75
N GLY A 180 3.29 -4.13 -0.32
CA GLY A 180 3.31 -2.83 -1.00
C GLY A 180 1.98 -2.09 -1.00
N GLN A 181 1.04 -2.43 -0.10
CA GLN A 181 -0.35 -1.99 -0.22
C GLN A 181 -0.62 -0.53 0.18
N GLY A 182 0.28 0.13 0.92
CA GLY A 182 -0.01 1.43 1.56
C GLY A 182 -0.25 2.54 0.54
N LEU A 183 0.76 2.79 -0.30
CA LEU A 183 0.67 3.73 -1.41
C LEU A 183 -0.50 3.41 -2.34
N ASN A 184 -0.67 2.13 -2.70
CA ASN A 184 -1.74 1.68 -3.59
C ASN A 184 -3.13 2.00 -3.04
N LEU A 185 -3.34 1.76 -1.75
CA LEU A 185 -4.61 2.06 -1.10
C LEU A 185 -4.84 3.57 -1.07
N GLY A 186 -3.83 4.36 -0.70
CA GLY A 186 -3.91 5.82 -0.69
C GLY A 186 -4.23 6.43 -2.06
N VAL A 187 -3.59 5.95 -3.13
CA VAL A 187 -3.85 6.41 -4.51
C VAL A 187 -5.27 6.04 -4.96
N CYS A 188 -5.69 4.79 -4.78
CA CYS A 188 -7.07 4.39 -5.09
C CYS A 188 -8.09 5.23 -4.32
N GLU A 189 -7.82 5.49 -3.04
CA GLU A 189 -8.68 6.27 -2.18
C GLU A 189 -8.75 7.74 -2.60
N ALA A 190 -7.64 8.34 -3.06
CA ALA A 190 -7.64 9.70 -3.58
C ALA A 190 -8.51 9.83 -4.84
N VAL A 191 -8.46 8.87 -5.76
CA VAL A 191 -9.31 8.84 -6.96
C VAL A 191 -10.79 8.76 -6.58
N ILE A 192 -11.14 7.83 -5.69
CA ILE A 192 -12.53 7.64 -5.23
C ILE A 192 -13.03 8.86 -4.45
N LEU A 193 -12.19 9.43 -3.59
CA LEU A 193 -12.53 10.62 -2.82
C LEU A 193 -12.74 11.83 -3.73
N GLY A 194 -11.91 12.00 -4.76
CA GLY A 194 -12.09 13.06 -5.75
C GLY A 194 -13.47 13.02 -6.41
N GLN A 195 -13.91 11.82 -6.81
CA GLN A 195 -15.26 11.64 -7.36
C GLN A 195 -16.35 11.95 -6.32
N ALA A 196 -16.21 11.46 -5.09
CA ALA A 196 -17.19 11.70 -4.03
C ALA A 196 -17.32 13.19 -3.68
N ILE A 197 -16.22 13.94 -3.69
CA ILE A 197 -16.21 15.40 -3.51
C ILE A 197 -16.94 16.07 -4.68
N ASN A 198 -16.64 15.69 -5.92
CA ASN A 198 -17.30 16.25 -7.11
C ASN A 198 -18.82 16.00 -7.07
N ASP A 199 -19.24 14.78 -6.77
CA ASP A 199 -20.66 14.41 -6.67
C ASP A 199 -21.37 15.17 -5.56
N HIS A 200 -20.70 15.37 -4.41
CA HIS A 200 -21.21 16.17 -3.30
C HIS A 200 -21.40 17.64 -3.67
N ILE A 201 -20.44 18.24 -4.37
CA ILE A 201 -20.52 19.62 -4.87
C ILE A 201 -21.69 19.76 -5.84
N ASN A 202 -21.80 18.86 -6.81
CA ASN A 202 -22.89 18.88 -7.79
C ASN A 202 -24.26 18.71 -7.12
N ALA A 203 -24.39 17.77 -6.17
CA ALA A 203 -25.61 17.56 -5.41
C ALA A 203 -26.03 18.82 -4.63
N LYS A 204 -25.07 19.57 -4.07
CA LYS A 204 -25.34 20.87 -3.43
C LYS A 204 -25.80 21.94 -4.41
N GLN A 205 -25.19 22.03 -5.59
CA GLN A 205 -25.54 23.02 -6.60
C GLN A 205 -26.97 22.85 -7.14
N ILE A 206 -27.42 21.61 -7.31
CA ILE A 206 -28.79 21.31 -7.77
C ILE A 206 -29.83 21.27 -6.65
N GLY A 207 -29.46 21.63 -5.41
CA GLY A 207 -30.38 21.69 -4.27
C GLY A 207 -30.87 20.33 -3.76
N SER A 208 -30.04 19.29 -3.85
CA SER A 208 -30.39 17.96 -3.32
C SER A 208 -30.69 18.01 -1.82
N HIS A 209 -31.68 17.23 -1.37
CA HIS A 209 -32.14 17.26 0.03
C HIS A 209 -31.08 16.80 1.05
N ASN A 210 -30.20 15.86 0.68
CA ASN A 210 -29.14 15.37 1.57
C ASN A 210 -27.83 15.06 0.79
N PRO A 211 -27.06 16.08 0.40
CA PRO A 211 -25.81 15.88 -0.34
C PRO A 211 -24.75 15.20 0.54
N ASP A 212 -24.72 15.49 1.84
CA ASP A 212 -23.75 14.98 2.80
C ASP A 212 -23.74 13.43 2.86
N GLN A 213 -24.87 12.78 2.54
CA GLN A 213 -24.98 11.31 2.42
C GLN A 213 -23.96 10.67 1.46
N ILE A 214 -23.51 11.41 0.44
CA ILE A 214 -22.49 10.95 -0.52
C ILE A 214 -21.16 10.72 0.21
N LEU A 215 -20.75 11.67 1.05
CA LEU A 215 -19.50 11.60 1.80
C LEU A 215 -19.60 10.63 2.99
N GLU A 216 -20.78 10.49 3.60
CA GLU A 216 -21.05 9.45 4.61
C GLU A 216 -20.89 8.04 4.03
N ARG A 217 -21.44 7.82 2.83
CA ARG A 217 -21.31 6.54 2.12
C ARG A 217 -19.85 6.25 1.76
N TYR A 218 -19.13 7.25 1.26
CA TYR A 218 -17.68 7.17 1.04
C TYR A 218 -16.97 6.72 2.33
N ALA A 219 -17.20 7.42 3.44
CA ALA A 219 -16.50 7.16 4.69
C ALA A 219 -16.80 5.76 5.25
N LYS A 220 -18.06 5.34 5.23
CA LYS A 220 -18.48 4.00 5.66
C LYS A 220 -17.84 2.89 4.83
N ASN A 221 -17.71 3.09 3.52
CA ASN A 221 -17.08 2.12 2.64
C ASN A 221 -15.56 2.09 2.85
N ARG A 222 -14.89 3.24 2.97
CA ARG A 222 -13.44 3.31 3.19
C ARG A 222 -13.01 2.70 4.52
N TYR A 223 -13.76 2.92 5.59
CA TYR A 223 -13.52 2.25 6.86
C TYR A 223 -13.49 0.72 6.72
N LYS A 224 -14.50 0.14 6.03
CA LYS A 224 -14.56 -1.31 5.79
C LYS A 224 -13.38 -1.81 4.96
N VAL A 225 -12.98 -1.05 3.94
CA VAL A 225 -11.82 -1.37 3.09
C VAL A 225 -10.53 -1.35 3.92
N GLY A 226 -10.28 -0.28 4.68
CA GLY A 226 -9.12 -0.17 5.57
C GLY A 226 -9.02 -1.36 6.53
N CYS A 227 -10.11 -1.71 7.21
CA CYS A 227 -10.15 -2.88 8.10
C CYS A 227 -9.78 -4.20 7.38
N ARG A 228 -10.25 -4.42 6.15
CA ARG A 228 -9.92 -5.63 5.36
C ARG A 228 -8.43 -5.67 5.01
N VAL A 229 -7.86 -4.55 4.55
CA VAL A 229 -6.43 -4.46 4.18
C VAL A 229 -5.53 -4.66 5.40
N ILE A 230 -5.86 -4.04 6.53
CA ILE A 230 -5.12 -4.28 7.79
C ILE A 230 -5.22 -5.75 8.21
N GLY A 231 -6.40 -6.36 8.11
CA GLY A 231 -6.60 -7.77 8.41
C GLY A 231 -5.72 -8.68 7.55
N LEU A 232 -5.63 -8.40 6.25
CA LEU A 232 -4.80 -9.15 5.30
C LEU A 232 -3.31 -8.98 5.61
N THR A 233 -2.82 -7.74 5.72
CA THR A 233 -1.40 -7.43 5.96
C THR A 233 -0.91 -7.97 7.31
N LYS A 234 -1.74 -7.93 8.37
CA LYS A 234 -1.44 -8.59 9.65
C LYS A 234 -1.33 -10.11 9.54
N ARG A 235 -2.13 -10.76 8.69
CA ARG A 235 -2.04 -12.21 8.43
C ARG A 235 -0.76 -12.55 7.67
N MET A 236 -0.44 -11.79 6.61
CA MET A 236 0.81 -11.97 5.86
C MET A 236 2.04 -11.78 6.76
N THR A 237 2.08 -10.72 7.55
CA THR A 237 3.18 -10.45 8.50
C THR A 237 3.37 -11.61 9.49
N ARG A 238 2.28 -12.15 10.05
CA ARG A 238 2.36 -13.31 10.97
C ARG A 238 2.95 -14.55 10.29
N MET A 239 2.60 -14.79 9.04
CA MET A 239 3.11 -15.93 8.27
C MET A 239 4.58 -15.78 7.83
N VAL A 240 5.04 -14.54 7.59
CA VAL A 240 6.46 -14.25 7.36
C VAL A 240 7.25 -14.44 8.66
N LYS A 241 6.72 -13.98 9.80
CA LYS A 241 7.37 -14.08 11.12
C LYS A 241 7.37 -15.49 11.74
N SER A 242 6.55 -16.43 11.25
CA SER A 242 6.40 -17.78 11.81
C SER A 242 7.55 -18.73 11.45
N GLY A 243 8.79 -18.36 11.78
CA GLY A 243 10.01 -19.01 11.30
C GLY A 243 10.51 -20.24 12.09
N TYR A 244 9.87 -20.65 13.19
CA TYR A 244 10.38 -21.73 14.07
C TYR A 244 9.32 -22.76 14.47
N GLY A 245 9.76 -24.02 14.62
CA GLY A 245 8.99 -25.13 15.19
C GLY A 245 7.82 -25.63 14.36
N TRP A 246 6.82 -26.21 15.02
CA TRP A 246 5.63 -26.79 14.39
C TRP A 246 4.83 -25.79 13.53
N ARG A 247 4.93 -24.49 13.84
CA ARG A 247 4.30 -23.40 13.06
C ARG A 247 4.86 -23.28 11.64
N LYS A 248 6.15 -23.54 11.43
CA LYS A 248 6.78 -23.60 10.09
C LYS A 248 6.21 -24.77 9.28
N LYS A 249 6.11 -25.95 9.90
CA LYS A 249 5.55 -27.15 9.28
C LYS A 249 4.09 -26.93 8.89
N LEU A 250 3.27 -26.42 9.81
CA LEU A 250 1.87 -26.11 9.55
C LEU A 250 1.70 -25.12 8.39
N ARG A 251 2.43 -24.00 8.40
CA ARG A 251 2.38 -23.01 7.30
C ARG A 251 2.73 -23.66 5.97
N ASN A 252 3.82 -24.42 5.90
CA ASN A 252 4.25 -25.07 4.66
C ASN A 252 3.21 -26.09 4.17
N SER A 253 2.62 -26.88 5.07
CA SER A 253 1.53 -27.81 4.72
C SER A 253 0.30 -27.09 4.21
N VAL A 254 -0.13 -26.00 4.87
CA VAL A 254 -1.27 -25.18 4.43
C VAL A 254 -1.01 -24.59 3.05
N MET A 255 0.19 -24.07 2.78
CA MET A 255 0.55 -23.55 1.46
C MET A 255 0.59 -24.64 0.39
N ALA A 256 1.10 -25.83 0.72
CA ALA A 256 1.11 -26.97 -0.19
C ALA A 256 -0.30 -27.45 -0.53
N ILE A 257 -1.22 -27.44 0.45
CA ILE A 257 -2.63 -27.76 0.24
C ILE A 257 -3.31 -26.68 -0.60
N LEU A 258 -3.11 -25.40 -0.28
CA LEU A 258 -3.66 -24.29 -1.04
C LEU A 258 -3.27 -24.41 -2.52
N LYS A 259 -2.00 -24.65 -2.84
CA LYS A 259 -1.53 -24.81 -4.23
C LYS A 259 -2.25 -25.93 -5.02
N ARG A 260 -2.85 -26.92 -4.34
CA ARG A 260 -3.59 -28.04 -4.95
C ARG A 260 -5.08 -27.76 -5.15
N ILE A 261 -5.63 -26.75 -4.48
CA ILE A 261 -7.05 -26.38 -4.60
C ILE A 261 -7.22 -25.50 -5.84
N PRO A 262 -8.05 -25.89 -6.81
CA PRO A 262 -8.34 -25.06 -7.98
C PRO A 262 -8.82 -23.65 -7.59
N GLY A 263 -8.27 -22.62 -8.21
CA GLY A 263 -8.67 -21.23 -7.99
C GLY A 263 -8.14 -20.56 -6.72
N SER A 264 -7.48 -21.28 -5.81
CA SER A 264 -6.92 -20.71 -4.58
C SER A 264 -5.81 -19.68 -4.84
N MET A 265 -4.93 -19.95 -5.82
CA MET A 265 -3.84 -19.07 -6.23
C MET A 265 -4.38 -17.82 -6.94
N LYS A 266 -5.41 -18.00 -7.77
CA LYS A 266 -6.15 -16.90 -8.38
C LYS A 266 -6.81 -16.02 -7.31
N PHE A 267 -7.42 -16.63 -6.30
CA PHE A 267 -8.01 -15.90 -5.17
C PHE A 267 -6.96 -15.13 -4.35
N LEU A 268 -5.79 -15.71 -4.14
CA LEU A 268 -4.68 -15.02 -3.48
C LEU A 268 -4.22 -13.81 -4.31
N ALA A 269 -4.01 -13.99 -5.62
CA ALA A 269 -3.67 -12.90 -6.53
C ALA A 269 -4.74 -11.79 -6.53
N TRP A 270 -6.02 -12.16 -6.58
CA TRP A 270 -7.14 -11.22 -6.49
C TRP A 270 -7.09 -10.38 -5.21
N ARG A 271 -6.81 -11.02 -4.06
CA ARG A 271 -6.73 -10.31 -2.78
C ARG A 271 -5.54 -9.37 -2.66
N THR A 272 -4.41 -9.70 -3.28
CA THR A 272 -3.19 -8.87 -3.21
C THR A 272 -3.12 -7.82 -4.31
N SER A 273 -3.86 -7.99 -5.41
CA SER A 273 -3.88 -7.07 -6.56
C SER A 273 -4.64 -5.76 -6.33
N GLY A 274 -5.29 -5.58 -5.17
CA GLY A 274 -6.14 -4.42 -4.91
C GLY A 274 -7.53 -4.48 -5.57
N LEU A 275 -7.79 -5.42 -6.49
CA LEU A 275 -9.08 -5.56 -7.21
C LEU A 275 -10.27 -5.89 -6.31
N ILE A 276 -10.03 -6.42 -5.09
CA ILE A 276 -11.09 -6.64 -4.09
C ILE A 276 -11.79 -5.34 -3.64
N HIS A 277 -11.22 -4.17 -3.96
CA HIS A 277 -11.78 -2.86 -3.66
C HIS A 277 -12.48 -2.22 -4.87
N LYS A 278 -12.50 -2.89 -6.02
CA LYS A 278 -13.18 -2.46 -7.24
C LYS A 278 -14.68 -2.29 -6.95
N GLY A 279 -15.21 -1.08 -7.16
CA GLY A 279 -16.63 -0.74 -6.97
C GLY A 279 -17.08 -0.49 -5.53
N ALA A 280 -16.19 -0.48 -4.54
CA ALA A 280 -16.50 -0.10 -3.16
C ALA A 280 -16.42 1.41 -2.95
#